data_AF-A0A1C2AK10-F1
#
_entry.id   AF-A0A1C2AK10-F1
#
_cell.length_a   1.000
_cell.length_b   1.000
_cell.length_c   1.000
_cell.angle_alpha   90.00
_cell.angle_beta   90.00
_cell.angle_gamma   90.00
#
_symmetry.space_group_name_H-M   'P 1'
#
loop_
_entity.id
_entity.type
_entity.pdbx_description
1 polymer ?
#
loop_
_entity_poly.entity_id
_entity_poly.type
_entity_poly.pdbx_seq_one_letter_code
_entity_poly.pdbx_strand_id
1 'polypeptide(L)'
;MNNTLLEINNIYFIFLMMAAAVPVGFFAGFFGIGGGLISVPFLFFVFEAFNVDKDYLMHLSVGTAFSITILTATASVLTHRKYNAV
;
A
#
# COMPACT_ATOMS: atom_id res chain seq x y z
N MET A 1 -25.65 29.81 -6.53
CA MET A 1 -26.04 28.51 -7.13
C MET A 1 -24.85 27.64 -7.54
N ASN A 2 -23.61 28.15 -7.59
CA ASN A 2 -22.43 27.33 -7.93
C ASN A 2 -21.83 26.57 -6.73
N ASN A 3 -21.97 27.10 -5.50
CA ASN A 3 -21.36 26.48 -4.31
C ASN A 3 -22.07 25.18 -3.89
N THR A 4 -23.40 25.09 -4.06
CA THR A 4 -24.17 23.88 -3.78
C THR A 4 -23.85 22.73 -4.74
N LEU A 5 -23.52 23.03 -6.00
CA LEU A 5 -23.11 22.01 -6.97
C LEU A 5 -21.69 21.49 -6.69
N LEU A 6 -20.79 22.36 -6.22
CA LEU A 6 -19.45 21.95 -5.78
C LEU A 6 -19.50 21.09 -4.51
N GLU A 7 -20.38 21.39 -3.56
CA GLU A 7 -20.60 20.55 -2.38
C GLU A 7 -21.11 19.15 -2.75
N ILE A 8 -22.06 19.06 -3.69
CA ILE A 8 -22.58 17.78 -4.18
C ILE A 8 -21.48 16.97 -4.88
N ASN A 9 -20.64 17.62 -5.70
CA ASN A 9 -19.50 16.95 -6.36
C ASN A 9 -18.45 16.45 -5.35
N ASN A 10 -18.17 17.21 -4.30
CA ASN A 10 -17.24 16.80 -3.24
C ASN A 10 -17.77 15.60 -2.45
N ILE A 11 -19.07 15.58 -2.13
CA ILE A 11 -19.72 14.45 -1.46
C ILE A 11 -19.66 13.18 -2.34
N TYR A 12 -19.92 13.33 -3.64
CA TYR A 12 -19.82 12.22 -4.59
C TYR A 12 -18.39 11.67 -4.67
N PHE A 13 -17.38 12.55 -4.66
CA PHE A 13 -15.97 12.16 -4.70
C PHE A 13 -15.54 11.39 -3.44
N ILE A 14 -15.97 11.83 -2.25
CA ILE A 14 -15.70 11.14 -0.98
C ILE A 14 -16.32 9.74 -0.97
N PHE A 15 -17.56 9.61 -1.44
CA PHE A 15 -18.24 8.33 -1.51
C PHE A 15 -17.53 7.36 -2.46
N LEU A 16 -17.01 7.86 -3.58
CA LEU A 16 -16.24 7.08 -4.55
C LEU A 16 -14.90 6.59 -3.98
N MET A 17 -14.19 7.42 -3.21
CA MET A 17 -12.96 7.02 -2.52
C MET A 17 -13.22 5.95 -1.44
N MET A 18 -14.30 6.08 -0.66
CA MET A 18 -14.66 5.07 0.34
C MET A 18 -15.01 3.72 -0.30
N ALA A 19 -15.75 3.74 -1.42
CA ALA A 19 -16.08 2.52 -2.15
C ALA A 19 -14.84 1.82 -2.74
N ALA A 20 -13.84 2.59 -3.20
CA ALA A 20 -12.58 2.05 -3.72
C ALA A 20 -11.64 1.53 -2.62
N ALA A 21 -11.69 2.10 -1.41
CA ALA A 21 -10.83 1.72 -0.30
C ALA A 21 -11.11 0.30 0.24
N VAL A 22 -12.37 -0.15 0.20
CA VAL A 22 -12.79 -1.46 0.71
C VAL A 22 -12.14 -2.64 -0.04
N PRO A 23 -12.25 -2.75 -1.39
CA PRO A 23 -11.61 -3.84 -2.11
C PRO A 23 -10.08 -3.74 -2.04
N VAL A 24 -9.50 -2.55 -2.10
CA VAL A 24 -8.05 -2.36 -1.97
C VAL A 24 -7.53 -2.83 -0.61
N GLY A 25 -8.19 -2.43 0.48
CA GLY A 25 -7.85 -2.88 1.84
C GLY A 25 -8.11 -4.37 2.07
N PHE A 26 -9.17 -4.92 1.45
CA PHE A 26 -9.48 -6.34 1.52
C PHE A 26 -8.43 -7.19 0.80
N PHE A 27 -8.06 -6.85 -0.44
CA PHE A 27 -6.97 -7.53 -1.13
C PHE A 27 -5.64 -7.34 -0.39
N ALA A 28 -5.37 -6.15 0.17
CA ALA A 28 -4.19 -5.91 0.98
C ALA A 28 -4.08 -6.84 2.20
N GLY A 29 -5.20 -7.12 2.87
CA GLY A 29 -5.25 -8.05 4.02
C GLY A 29 -5.31 -9.53 3.63
N PHE A 30 -6.02 -9.88 2.55
CA PHE A 30 -6.29 -11.26 2.15
C PHE A 30 -5.06 -11.98 1.58
N PHE A 31 -4.17 -11.25 0.91
CA PHE A 31 -3.05 -11.89 0.23
C PHE A 31 -2.03 -12.53 1.16
N GLY A 32 -2.00 -12.26 2.48
CA GLY A 32 -1.39 -13.13 3.51
C GLY A 32 0.06 -13.64 3.32
N ILE A 33 0.75 -13.25 2.26
CA ILE A 33 2.02 -13.80 1.73
C ILE A 33 3.25 -13.08 2.31
N GLY A 34 3.03 -12.14 3.24
CA GLY A 34 4.07 -11.27 3.78
C GLY A 34 4.30 -10.05 2.90
N GLY A 35 3.25 -9.25 2.68
CA GLY A 35 3.31 -7.82 2.31
C GLY A 35 3.88 -7.46 0.92
N GLY A 36 4.97 -8.06 0.44
CA GLY A 36 5.84 -7.52 -0.61
C GLY A 36 5.15 -7.20 -1.94
N LEU A 37 4.20 -8.02 -2.38
CA LEU A 37 3.47 -7.82 -3.66
C LEU A 37 2.47 -6.64 -3.58
N ILE A 38 1.93 -6.37 -2.39
CA ILE A 38 1.03 -5.24 -2.12
C ILE A 38 1.80 -4.01 -1.66
N SER A 39 2.91 -4.19 -0.95
CA SER A 39 3.74 -3.11 -0.43
C SER A 39 4.23 -2.19 -1.53
N VAL A 40 4.53 -2.70 -2.73
CA VAL A 40 4.97 -1.87 -3.87
C VAL A 40 3.90 -0.86 -4.32
N PRO A 41 2.70 -1.29 -4.77
CA PRO A 41 1.65 -0.34 -5.17
C PRO A 41 1.14 0.50 -3.99
N PHE A 42 1.16 -0.04 -2.77
CA PHE A 42 0.79 0.72 -1.58
C PHE A 42 1.78 1.86 -1.29
N LEU A 43 3.09 1.60 -1.31
CA LEU A 43 4.11 2.64 -1.15
C LEU A 43 4.09 3.62 -2.33
N PHE A 44 3.75 3.16 -3.53
CA PHE A 44 3.53 4.03 -4.69
C PHE A 44 2.45 5.07 -4.42
N PHE A 45 1.26 4.64 -3.95
CA PHE A 45 0.19 5.58 -3.59
C PHE A 45 0.58 6.52 -2.45
N VAL A 46 1.34 6.02 -1.46
CA VAL A 46 1.84 6.87 -0.37
C VAL A 46 2.80 7.92 -0.92
N PHE A 47 3.82 7.55 -1.69
CA PHE A 47 4.79 8.52 -2.25
C PHE A 47 4.15 9.46 -3.28
N GLU A 48 3.13 9.02 -3.99
CA GLU A 48 2.30 9.87 -4.84
C GLU A 48 1.55 10.93 -4.01
N ALA A 49 0.96 10.54 -2.88
CA ALA A 49 0.31 11.46 -1.94
C ALA A 49 1.30 12.45 -1.29
N PHE A 50 2.57 12.05 -1.12
CA PHE A 50 3.65 12.92 -0.64
C PHE A 50 4.25 13.84 -1.73
N ASN A 51 3.70 13.84 -2.95
CA ASN A 51 4.13 14.67 -4.08
C ASN A 51 5.62 14.48 -4.44
N VAL A 52 6.10 13.24 -4.35
CA VAL A 52 7.48 12.88 -4.75
C VAL A 52 7.61 12.93 -6.27
N ASP A 53 8.76 13.39 -6.76
CA ASP A 53 9.04 13.48 -8.19
C ASP A 53 8.88 12.13 -8.89
N LYS A 54 8.25 12.13 -10.07
CA LYS A 54 7.80 10.92 -10.78
C LYS A 54 8.97 10.01 -11.17
N ASP A 55 10.15 10.58 -11.40
CA ASP A 55 11.35 9.83 -11.75
C ASP A 55 11.85 8.94 -10.60
N TYR A 56 11.66 9.37 -9.36
CA TYR A 56 12.10 8.64 -8.17
C TYR A 56 10.99 7.81 -7.53
N LEU A 57 9.73 8.16 -7.76
CA LEU A 57 8.57 7.56 -7.11
C LEU A 57 8.54 6.03 -7.25
N MET A 58 8.79 5.50 -8.45
CA MET A 58 8.83 4.06 -8.69
C MET A 58 10.08 3.40 -8.07
N HIS A 59 11.25 4.04 -8.18
CA HIS A 59 12.50 3.54 -7.60
C HIS A 59 12.43 3.45 -6.06
N LEU A 60 11.85 4.47 -5.41
CA LEU A 60 11.70 4.52 -3.96
C LEU A 60 10.70 3.46 -3.48
N SER A 61 9.53 3.37 -4.12
CA SER A 61 8.48 2.41 -3.77
C SER A 61 8.98 0.97 -3.84
N VAL A 62 9.64 0.61 -4.93
CA VAL A 62 10.17 -0.74 -5.15
C VAL A 62 11.34 -1.01 -4.20
N GLY A 63 12.28 -0.06 -4.06
CA GLY A 63 13.45 -0.22 -3.19
C GLY A 63 13.07 -0.43 -1.72
N THR A 64 12.14 0.37 -1.20
CA THR A 64 11.68 0.25 0.19
C THR A 64 10.91 -1.04 0.42
N ALA A 65 9.99 -1.42 -0.48
CA ALA A 65 9.26 -2.67 -0.37
C ALA A 65 10.20 -3.89 -0.39
N PHE A 66 11.24 -3.84 -1.23
CA PHE A 66 12.24 -4.90 -1.31
C PHE A 66 13.08 -5.00 -0.03
N SER A 67 13.51 -3.86 0.53
CA SER A 67 14.25 -3.82 1.79
C SER A 67 13.44 -4.43 2.95
N ILE A 68 12.16 -4.06 3.08
CA ILE A 68 11.25 -4.63 4.08
C ILE A 68 11.10 -6.14 3.87
N THR A 69 10.94 -6.58 2.63
CA THR A 69 10.74 -8.01 2.31
C THR A 69 11.97 -8.84 2.68
N ILE A 70 13.18 -8.37 2.38
CA ILE A 70 14.42 -9.05 2.76
C ILE A 70 14.54 -9.19 4.27
N LEU A 71 14.32 -8.11 5.02
CA LEU A 71 14.41 -8.14 6.49
C LEU A 71 13.37 -9.08 7.09
N THR A 72 12.14 -9.04 6.57
CA THR A 72 11.03 -9.88 7.05
C THR A 72 11.26 -11.35 6.72
N ALA A 73 11.75 -11.66 5.51
CA ALA A 73 12.11 -13.02 5.10
C ALA A 73 13.25 -13.58 5.99
N THR A 74 14.26 -12.77 6.28
CA THR A 74 15.36 -13.14 7.17
C THR A 74 14.84 -13.43 8.59
N ALA A 75 13.98 -12.56 9.14
CA ALA A 75 13.36 -12.77 10.44
C ALA A 75 12.47 -14.03 10.47
N SER A 76 11.74 -14.30 9.40
CA SER A 76 10.90 -15.49 9.24
C SER A 76 11.72 -16.78 9.27
N VAL A 77 12.83 -16.82 8.50
CA VAL A 77 13.77 -17.95 8.48
C VAL A 77 14.45 -18.15 9.84
N LEU A 78 14.88 -17.08 10.49
CA LEU A 78 15.48 -17.15 11.84
C LEU A 78 14.49 -17.70 12.87
N THR A 79 13.23 -17.31 12.78
CA THR A 79 12.17 -17.80 13.68
C THR A 79 11.89 -19.29 13.41
N HIS A 80 11.83 -19.72 12.14
CA HIS A 80 11.69 -21.13 11.80
C HIS A 80 12.85 -22.00 12.34
N ARG A 81 14.09 -21.51 12.24
CA ARG A 81 15.26 -22.18 12.85
C ARG A 81 15.21 -22.24 14.37
N LYS A 82 14.61 -21.25 15.03
CA LYS A 82 14.54 -21.18 16.49
C LYS A 82 13.45 -22.10 17.06
N TYR A 83 12.37 -22.33 16.32
CA TYR A 83 11.24 -23.15 16.76
C TYR A 83 11.26 -24.61 16.25
N ASN A 84 12.34 -25.06 15.58
CA ASN A 84 12.47 -26.45 15.07
C ASN A 84 11.25 -26.90 14.24
N ALA A 85 10.64 -25.98 13.48
CA ALA A 85 9.50 -26.31 12.64
C ALA A 85 9.90 -27.09 11.38
N VAL A 86 11.20 -27.17 11.06
CA VAL A 86 11.87 -28.16 10.19
C VAL A 86 13.37 -28.18 10.48
#